data_AF-A0A0K2TGV7-F1
#
_entry.id   AF-A0A0K2TGV7-F1
#
_cell.length_a   1.000
_cell.length_b   1.000
_cell.length_c   1.000
_cell.angle_alpha   90.00
_cell.angle_beta   90.00
_cell.angle_gamma   90.00
#
_symmetry.space_group_name_H-M   'P 1'
#
loop_
_entity.id
_entity.type
_entity.pdbx_description
1 polymer ?
#
loop_
_entity_poly.entity_id
_entity_poly.type
_entity_poly.pdbx_seq_one_letter_code
_entity_poly.pdbx_strand_id
1 'polypeptide(L)'
;MAAILKKLTKKCSGNSTIDIIIKNSEEFDDANPFPIESVRVKRLIKRFPEKINLIEKFAKEAYPIIHEDVLTLITDFLNFKLEHGSKIEKSIYKDMTVPKFVDRLLSKRPLVFCGIRDLHLLQGNHGKGCGGFEAIGKDGEERAPRIMKHYLTYDEMKVSALLGCSCYTLTLNKGDRYNKGITEEEINQFTPDALIV
;
A
#
# COMPACT_ATOMS: atom_id res chain seq x y z
N MET A 1 19.52 -18.37 -1.78
CA MET A 1 18.59 -17.49 -2.52
C MET A 1 17.36 -18.21 -3.09
N ALA A 2 17.50 -19.28 -3.90
CA ALA A 2 16.36 -19.94 -4.57
C ALA A 2 15.22 -20.42 -3.64
N ALA A 3 15.54 -20.89 -2.43
CA ALA A 3 14.54 -21.31 -1.43
C ALA A 3 13.82 -20.14 -0.73
N ILE A 4 14.47 -18.96 -0.67
CA ILE A 4 13.90 -17.72 -0.11
C ILE A 4 12.94 -17.09 -1.13
N LEU A 5 13.36 -17.04 -2.40
CA LEU A 5 12.54 -16.59 -3.53
C LEU A 5 11.26 -17.43 -3.67
N LYS A 6 11.34 -18.76 -3.59
CA LYS A 6 10.13 -19.64 -3.63
C LYS A 6 9.13 -19.38 -2.50
N LYS A 7 9.58 -18.89 -1.33
CA LYS A 7 8.71 -18.54 -0.19
C LYS A 7 8.09 -17.14 -0.35
N LEU A 8 8.79 -16.21 -1.00
CA LEU A 8 8.30 -14.87 -1.32
C LEU A 8 7.28 -14.87 -2.47
N THR A 9 7.36 -15.85 -3.38
CA THR A 9 6.41 -16.02 -4.50
C THR A 9 5.15 -16.79 -4.12
N LYS A 10 4.81 -16.94 -2.83
CA LYS A 10 3.49 -17.47 -2.47
C LYS A 10 2.47 -16.41 -2.86
N LYS A 11 1.95 -16.51 -4.09
CA LYS A 11 0.80 -15.76 -4.61
C LYS A 11 -0.21 -15.67 -3.47
N CYS A 12 -0.70 -14.47 -3.15
CA CYS A 12 -1.71 -14.28 -2.12
C CYS A 12 -2.85 -15.26 -2.39
N SER A 13 -2.81 -16.42 -1.72
CA SER A 13 -3.72 -17.54 -1.92
C SER A 13 -4.96 -17.30 -1.07
N GLY A 14 -5.41 -16.05 -1.02
CA GLY A 14 -6.66 -15.68 -0.40
C GLY A 14 -7.76 -16.11 -1.36
N ASN A 15 -8.76 -16.82 -0.85
CA ASN A 15 -10.06 -16.96 -1.48
C ASN A 15 -10.80 -15.60 -1.52
N SER A 16 -10.14 -14.53 -1.99
CA SER A 16 -10.78 -13.23 -2.18
C SER A 16 -11.71 -13.35 -3.37
N THR A 17 -12.99 -13.61 -3.11
CA THR A 17 -14.04 -13.49 -4.13
C THR A 17 -14.22 -12.01 -4.48
N ILE A 18 -14.85 -11.72 -5.62
CA ILE A 18 -15.22 -10.34 -5.95
C ILE A 18 -16.00 -9.65 -4.81
N ASP A 19 -16.84 -10.38 -4.08
CA ASP A 19 -17.60 -9.86 -2.94
C ASP A 19 -16.68 -9.35 -1.81
N ILE A 20 -15.60 -10.07 -1.53
CA ILE A 20 -14.61 -9.63 -0.53
C ILE A 20 -13.88 -8.38 -1.01
N ILE A 21 -13.57 -8.29 -2.32
CA ILE A 21 -12.92 -7.11 -2.90
C ILE A 21 -13.84 -5.89 -2.82
N ILE A 22 -15.13 -6.06 -3.15
CA ILE A 22 -16.15 -4.99 -3.03
C ILE A 22 -16.23 -4.54 -1.57
N LYS A 23 -16.40 -5.48 -0.64
CA LYS A 23 -16.50 -5.19 0.79
C LYS A 23 -15.27 -4.43 1.29
N ASN A 24 -14.06 -4.89 0.98
CA ASN A 24 -12.82 -4.22 1.38
C ASN A 24 -12.73 -2.81 0.77
N SER A 25 -13.17 -2.63 -0.48
CA SER A 25 -13.20 -1.31 -1.13
C SER A 25 -14.18 -0.35 -0.47
N GLU A 26 -15.34 -0.83 -0.02
CA GLU A 26 -16.35 -0.04 0.68
C GLU A 26 -15.85 0.31 2.10
N GLU A 27 -15.37 -0.66 2.86
CA GLU A 27 -14.81 -0.43 4.21
C GLU A 27 -13.62 0.56 4.19
N PHE A 28 -12.78 0.48 3.14
CA PHE A 28 -11.69 1.42 2.97
C PHE A 28 -12.18 2.84 2.68
N ASP A 29 -13.25 3.00 1.89
CA ASP A 29 -13.85 4.29 1.57
C ASP A 29 -14.54 4.92 2.80
N ASP A 30 -15.32 4.13 3.53
CA ASP A 30 -16.00 4.58 4.75
C ASP A 30 -15.01 5.17 5.77
N ALA A 31 -13.86 4.51 5.90
CA ALA A 31 -12.78 4.96 6.77
C ALA A 31 -11.91 6.08 6.16
N ASN A 32 -11.91 6.22 4.83
CA ASN A 32 -11.05 7.13 4.08
C ASN A 32 -11.78 7.67 2.83
N PRO A 33 -12.68 8.66 2.98
CA PRO A 33 -13.52 9.11 1.87
C PRO A 33 -12.69 9.60 0.68
N PHE A 34 -12.88 9.01 -0.51
CA PHE A 34 -12.24 9.56 -1.72
C PHE A 34 -13.09 10.67 -2.35
N PRO A 35 -12.44 11.61 -3.05
CA PRO A 35 -13.15 12.67 -3.76
C PRO A 35 -13.88 12.20 -5.02
N ILE A 36 -13.69 10.94 -5.47
CA ILE A 36 -14.24 10.42 -6.72
C ILE A 36 -14.81 9.01 -6.58
N GLU A 37 -15.88 8.76 -7.33
CA GLU A 37 -16.61 7.48 -7.35
C GLU A 37 -16.22 6.60 -8.54
N SER A 38 -15.69 7.17 -9.62
CA SER A 38 -15.52 6.50 -10.92
C SER A 38 -14.62 5.26 -10.88
N VAL A 39 -13.67 5.22 -9.93
CA VAL A 39 -12.71 4.14 -9.73
C VAL A 39 -13.15 3.11 -8.68
N ARG A 40 -14.32 3.29 -8.05
CA ARG A 40 -14.82 2.38 -7.01
C ARG A 40 -15.21 1.04 -7.62
N VAL A 41 -14.81 -0.07 -6.99
CA VAL A 41 -15.06 -1.43 -7.49
C VAL A 41 -16.55 -1.65 -7.79
N LYS A 42 -17.44 -1.23 -6.87
CA LYS A 42 -18.90 -1.29 -7.05
C LYS A 42 -19.38 -0.53 -8.29
N ARG A 43 -18.81 0.64 -8.57
CA ARG A 43 -19.14 1.48 -9.74
C ARG A 43 -18.61 0.86 -11.03
N LEU A 44 -17.39 0.33 -11.00
CA LEU A 44 -16.77 -0.37 -12.12
C LEU A 44 -17.57 -1.60 -12.52
N ILE A 45 -17.99 -2.41 -11.56
CA ILE A 45 -18.81 -3.61 -11.84
C ILE A 45 -20.18 -3.24 -12.41
N LYS A 46 -20.82 -2.18 -11.89
CA LYS A 46 -22.09 -1.71 -12.45
C LYS A 46 -21.94 -1.20 -13.88
N ARG A 47 -20.81 -0.57 -14.20
CA ARG A 47 -20.53 -0.01 -15.52
C ARG A 47 -20.07 -1.06 -16.54
N PHE A 48 -19.26 -2.02 -16.08
CA PHE A 48 -18.63 -3.06 -16.89
C PHE A 48 -18.93 -4.44 -16.29
N PRO A 49 -20.20 -4.88 -16.27
CA PRO A 49 -20.58 -6.18 -15.71
C PRO A 49 -19.85 -7.35 -16.39
N GLU A 50 -19.48 -7.20 -17.66
CA GLU A 50 -18.69 -8.17 -18.44
C GLU A 50 -17.23 -8.28 -17.97
N LYS A 51 -16.72 -7.31 -17.20
CA LYS A 51 -15.32 -7.26 -16.73
C LYS A 51 -15.12 -7.70 -15.28
N ILE A 52 -16.15 -8.22 -14.60
CA ILE A 52 -16.06 -8.65 -13.19
C ILE A 52 -14.86 -9.59 -12.94
N ASN A 53 -14.72 -10.64 -13.75
CA ASN A 53 -13.62 -11.60 -13.62
C ASN A 53 -12.24 -10.96 -13.81
N LEU A 54 -12.16 -9.94 -14.66
CA LEU A 54 -10.93 -9.21 -14.92
C LEU A 54 -10.56 -8.30 -13.75
N ILE A 55 -11.52 -7.58 -13.18
CA ILE A 55 -11.35 -6.76 -11.97
C ILE A 55 -10.88 -7.64 -10.81
N GLU A 56 -11.52 -8.79 -10.60
CA GLU A 56 -11.10 -9.75 -9.58
C GLU A 56 -9.67 -10.25 -9.81
N LYS A 57 -9.35 -10.62 -11.05
CA LYS A 57 -8.00 -11.06 -11.43
C LYS A 57 -6.96 -9.98 -11.16
N PHE A 58 -7.20 -8.75 -11.59
CA PHE A 58 -6.26 -7.62 -11.44
C PHE A 58 -5.97 -7.32 -9.98
N ALA A 59 -6.99 -7.32 -9.12
CA ALA A 59 -6.81 -7.16 -7.68
C ALA A 59 -5.96 -8.28 -7.06
N LYS A 60 -6.13 -9.53 -7.50
CA LYS A 60 -5.35 -10.69 -7.03
C LYS A 60 -3.91 -10.73 -7.54
N GLU A 61 -3.67 -10.09 -8.68
CA GLU A 61 -2.37 -10.06 -9.36
C GLU A 61 -1.60 -8.77 -9.08
N ALA A 62 -1.99 -7.98 -8.08
CA ALA A 62 -1.13 -6.93 -7.54
C ALA A 62 0.03 -7.57 -6.75
N TYR A 63 1.26 -7.14 -7.02
CA TYR A 63 2.44 -7.67 -6.34
C TYR A 63 3.50 -6.59 -6.04
N PRO A 64 4.26 -6.74 -4.95
CA PRO A 64 5.43 -5.91 -4.70
C PRO A 64 6.54 -6.17 -5.70
N ILE A 65 7.26 -5.10 -6.07
CA ILE A 65 8.50 -5.17 -6.84
C ILE A 65 9.63 -4.72 -5.94
N ILE A 66 10.64 -5.57 -5.76
CA ILE A 66 11.77 -5.32 -4.89
C ILE A 66 13.04 -5.89 -5.52
N HIS A 67 14.12 -5.12 -5.50
CA HIS A 67 15.43 -5.62 -5.90
C HIS A 67 15.95 -6.61 -4.86
N GLU A 68 16.63 -7.67 -5.29
CA GLU A 68 17.05 -8.75 -4.38
C GLU A 68 17.99 -8.28 -3.27
N ASP A 69 18.87 -7.32 -3.54
CA ASP A 69 19.75 -6.72 -2.53
C ASP A 69 18.99 -6.05 -1.39
N VAL A 70 17.78 -5.56 -1.67
CA VAL A 70 16.93 -4.93 -0.64
C VAL A 70 16.43 -6.00 0.34
N LEU A 71 16.31 -7.27 -0.07
CA LEU A 71 15.97 -8.36 0.84
C LEU A 71 17.08 -8.60 1.87
N THR A 72 18.34 -8.50 1.44
CA THR A 72 19.51 -8.55 2.32
C THR A 72 19.51 -7.34 3.25
N LEU A 73 19.32 -6.14 2.70
CA LEU A 73 19.21 -4.91 3.49
C LEU A 73 18.10 -4.99 4.56
N ILE A 74 16.93 -5.54 4.23
CA ILE A 74 15.84 -5.74 5.20
C ILE A 74 16.29 -6.69 6.32
N THR A 75 16.98 -7.77 6.00
CA THR A 75 17.47 -8.73 7.01
C THR A 75 18.45 -8.06 7.95
N ASP A 76 19.41 -7.32 7.41
CA ASP A 76 20.40 -6.58 8.20
C ASP A 76 19.74 -5.48 9.04
N PHE A 77 18.79 -4.75 8.47
CA PHE A 77 17.99 -3.74 9.15
C PHE A 77 17.25 -4.33 10.35
N LEU A 78 16.54 -5.45 10.18
CA LEU A 78 15.78 -6.09 11.26
C LEU A 78 16.71 -6.59 12.37
N ASN A 79 17.84 -7.21 12.03
CA ASN A 79 18.84 -7.66 13.01
C ASN A 79 19.39 -6.47 13.80
N PHE A 80 19.81 -5.41 13.11
CA PHE A 80 20.32 -4.19 13.74
C PHE A 80 19.29 -3.56 14.68
N LYS A 81 18.02 -3.48 14.25
CA LYS A 81 16.94 -2.90 15.07
C LYS A 81 16.55 -3.80 16.25
N LEU A 82 16.66 -5.13 16.13
CA LEU A 82 16.45 -6.05 17.23
C LEU A 82 17.55 -5.95 18.29
N GLU A 83 18.78 -5.63 17.90
CA GLU A 83 19.90 -5.46 18.82
C GLU A 83 19.91 -4.06 19.46
N HIS A 84 19.79 -3.01 18.64
CA HIS A 84 20.04 -1.63 19.06
C HIS A 84 18.80 -0.73 19.09
N GLY A 85 17.65 -1.19 18.60
CA GLY A 85 16.44 -0.39 18.53
C GLY A 85 15.81 -0.07 19.89
N SER A 86 14.77 0.77 19.85
CA SER A 86 13.95 1.10 21.03
C SER A 86 13.16 -0.12 21.53
N LYS A 87 12.55 -0.02 22.71
CA LYS A 87 11.65 -1.06 23.23
C LYS A 87 10.45 -1.27 22.30
N ILE A 88 9.91 -0.19 21.73
CA ILE A 88 8.81 -0.24 20.75
C ILE A 88 9.24 -0.99 19.48
N GLU A 89 10.38 -0.63 18.90
CA GLU A 89 10.93 -1.26 17.70
C GLU A 89 11.16 -2.75 17.93
N LYS A 90 11.87 -3.11 19.00
CA LYS A 90 12.16 -4.52 19.36
C LYS A 90 10.89 -5.34 19.53
N SER A 91 9.86 -4.76 20.15
CA SER A 91 8.56 -5.41 20.33
C SER A 91 7.87 -5.72 18.99
N ILE A 92 7.90 -4.77 18.04
CA ILE A 92 7.31 -4.94 16.71
C ILE A 92 8.13 -5.93 15.87
N TYR A 93 9.46 -5.89 15.97
CA TYR A 93 10.34 -6.68 15.09
C TYR A 93 10.60 -8.12 15.57
N LYS A 94 10.30 -8.46 16.84
CA LYS A 94 10.65 -9.74 17.48
C LYS A 94 10.37 -10.98 16.61
N ASP A 95 9.20 -11.02 15.97
CA ASP A 95 8.74 -12.14 15.13
C ASP A 95 8.52 -11.73 13.66
N MET A 96 9.19 -10.64 13.25
CA MET A 96 9.08 -10.07 11.91
C MET A 96 9.97 -10.84 10.95
N THR A 97 9.36 -11.38 9.89
CA THR A 97 10.08 -11.99 8.77
C THR A 97 10.19 -10.99 7.62
N VAL A 98 11.11 -11.22 6.68
CA VAL A 98 11.22 -10.36 5.48
C VAL A 98 9.87 -10.16 4.76
N PRO A 99 9.05 -11.20 4.46
CA PRO A 99 7.73 -10.99 3.88
C PRO A 99 6.80 -10.11 4.74
N LYS A 100 6.72 -10.36 6.06
CA LYS A 100 5.88 -9.55 6.96
C LYS A 100 6.34 -8.10 7.01
N PHE A 101 7.64 -7.87 6.92
CA PHE A 101 8.20 -6.53 6.88
C PHE A 101 7.84 -5.83 5.56
N VAL A 102 7.92 -6.51 4.42
CA VAL A 102 7.43 -5.99 3.13
C VAL A 102 5.93 -5.62 3.21
N ASP A 103 5.08 -6.49 3.78
CA ASP A 103 3.66 -6.19 3.99
C ASP A 103 3.46 -4.94 4.87
N ARG A 104 4.29 -4.79 5.91
CA ARG A 104 4.29 -3.60 6.78
C ARG A 104 4.70 -2.34 6.01
N LEU A 105 5.76 -2.40 5.21
CA LEU A 105 6.24 -1.29 4.39
C LEU A 105 5.16 -0.80 3.40
N LEU A 106 4.32 -1.70 2.87
CA LEU A 106 3.21 -1.34 1.99
C LEU A 106 1.98 -0.82 2.74
N SER A 107 1.63 -1.43 3.87
CA SER A 107 0.32 -1.21 4.52
C SER A 107 0.31 -0.13 5.62
N LYS A 108 1.44 0.15 6.27
CA LYS A 108 1.51 1.09 7.42
C LYS A 108 1.89 2.51 6.99
N ARG A 109 1.41 2.94 5.83
CA ARG A 109 1.66 4.28 5.28
C ARG A 109 0.48 5.22 5.55
N PRO A 110 0.72 6.52 5.77
CA PRO A 110 -0.36 7.50 5.65
C PRO A 110 -0.94 7.52 4.22
N LEU A 111 -2.16 8.02 4.06
CA LEU A 111 -2.79 8.20 2.74
C LEU A 111 -2.03 9.22 1.89
N VAL A 112 -1.50 10.26 2.54
CA VAL A 112 -0.69 11.30 1.93
C VAL A 112 0.51 11.56 2.84
N PHE A 113 1.70 11.72 2.25
CA PHE A 113 2.91 12.17 2.93
C PHE A 113 3.82 12.88 1.92
N CYS A 114 3.91 14.20 1.99
CA CYS A 114 4.63 14.96 0.97
C CYS A 114 5.14 16.33 1.45
N GLY A 115 6.07 16.88 0.66
CA GLY A 115 6.61 18.21 0.87
C GLY A 115 7.61 18.30 2.03
N ILE A 116 8.26 19.46 2.14
CA ILE A 116 9.36 19.69 3.09
C ILE A 116 8.92 19.79 4.56
N ARG A 117 7.62 19.85 4.82
CA ARG A 117 7.03 19.94 6.17
C ARG A 117 6.36 18.64 6.60
N ASP A 118 6.54 17.57 5.83
CA ASP A 118 5.91 16.27 6.06
C ASP A 118 4.39 16.41 6.19
N LEU A 119 3.79 17.13 5.24
CA LEU A 119 2.34 17.26 5.16
C LEU A 119 1.74 15.88 4.98
N HIS A 120 0.79 15.53 5.83
CA HIS A 120 0.24 14.19 5.85
C HIS A 120 -1.28 14.15 6.03
N LEU A 121 -1.86 13.08 5.50
CA LEU A 121 -3.23 12.65 5.76
C LEU A 121 -3.17 11.21 6.29
N LEU A 122 -3.64 11.01 7.52
CA LEU A 122 -3.63 9.72 8.18
C LEU A 122 -4.83 8.87 7.74
N GLN A 123 -4.68 7.54 7.79
CA GLN A 123 -5.77 6.61 7.49
C GLN A 123 -6.84 6.63 8.61
N GLY A 124 -8.06 6.17 8.34
CA GLY A 124 -9.09 5.92 9.35
C GLY A 124 -9.61 7.17 10.04
N ASN A 125 -9.74 8.27 9.30
CA ASN A 125 -10.18 9.58 9.81
C ASN A 125 -9.35 10.13 10.99
N HIS A 126 -8.09 9.70 11.16
CA HIS A 126 -7.17 10.24 12.18
C HIS A 126 -6.65 11.66 11.86
N GLY A 127 -7.13 12.27 10.79
CA GLY A 127 -6.91 13.68 10.46
C GLY A 127 -5.68 13.96 9.59
N LYS A 128 -5.47 15.25 9.33
CA LYS A 128 -4.36 15.80 8.56
C LYS A 128 -3.42 16.61 9.44
N GLY A 129 -2.16 16.72 9.06
CA GLY A 129 -1.16 17.44 9.84
C GLY A 129 0.15 17.68 9.10
N CYS A 130 1.17 18.08 9.85
CA CYS A 130 2.54 18.28 9.38
C CYS A 130 3.54 17.83 10.46
N GLY A 131 4.66 17.23 10.07
CA GLY A 131 5.70 16.75 10.99
C GLY A 131 5.25 15.65 11.96
N GLY A 132 6.05 15.40 13.00
CA GLY A 132 5.72 14.49 14.09
C GLY A 132 5.96 13.01 13.79
N PHE A 133 6.56 12.68 12.65
CA PHE A 133 6.92 11.31 12.28
C PHE A 133 8.30 10.90 12.84
N GLU A 134 9.13 11.88 13.21
CA GLU A 134 10.43 11.72 13.86
C GLU A 134 10.36 11.10 15.27
N ALA A 135 9.17 11.11 15.88
CA ALA A 135 8.91 10.52 17.19
C ALA A 135 8.42 9.06 17.10
N ILE A 136 8.04 8.57 15.91
CA ILE A 136 7.47 7.22 15.74
C ILE A 136 8.57 6.19 16.01
N GLY A 137 8.26 5.22 16.88
CA GLY A 137 9.19 4.19 17.29
C GLY A 137 10.22 4.62 18.34
N LYS A 138 10.14 5.85 18.87
CA LYS A 138 11.03 6.30 19.96
C LYS A 138 10.35 6.17 21.32
N ASP A 139 11.05 5.53 22.26
CA ASP A 139 10.57 5.36 23.63
C ASP A 139 10.36 6.73 24.30
N GLY A 140 9.18 6.97 24.89
CA GLY A 140 8.85 8.21 25.61
C GLY A 140 8.50 9.42 24.73
N GLU A 141 8.83 9.41 23.44
CA GLU A 141 8.51 10.49 22.49
C GLU A 141 7.29 10.19 21.61
N GLU A 142 7.01 8.92 21.32
CA GLU A 142 5.90 8.51 20.46
C GLU A 142 4.53 9.00 20.98
N ARG A 143 3.66 9.51 20.09
CA ARG A 143 2.33 10.05 20.44
C ARG A 143 1.27 9.61 19.43
N ALA A 144 0.10 9.19 19.94
CA ALA A 144 -1.08 8.97 19.11
C ALA A 144 -1.47 10.24 18.33
N PRO A 145 -2.01 10.13 17.11
CA PRO A 145 -2.26 8.88 16.35
C PRO A 145 -1.03 8.31 15.62
N ARG A 146 0.11 9.02 15.61
CA ARG A 146 1.35 8.64 14.94
C ARG A 146 2.16 7.68 15.81
N ILE A 147 1.72 6.43 15.87
CA ILE A 147 2.41 5.36 16.59
C ILE A 147 2.89 4.28 15.63
N MET A 148 4.01 3.64 15.97
CA MET A 148 4.71 2.68 15.11
C MET A 148 3.84 1.47 14.76
N LYS A 149 2.88 1.12 15.64
CA LYS A 149 1.87 0.08 15.34
C LYS A 149 1.09 0.37 14.05
N HIS A 150 0.83 1.64 13.76
CA HIS A 150 -0.02 2.07 12.64
C HIS A 150 0.76 2.70 11.50
N TYR A 151 1.93 3.28 11.78
CA TYR A 151 2.72 4.03 10.82
C TYR A 151 4.19 3.60 10.79
N LEU A 152 4.83 3.86 9.65
CA LEU A 152 6.27 3.64 9.48
C LEU A 152 7.09 4.66 10.28
N THR A 153 8.24 4.23 10.79
CA THR A 153 9.31 5.13 11.23
C THR A 153 10.03 5.75 10.02
N TYR A 154 10.81 6.81 10.23
CA TYR A 154 11.62 7.39 9.15
C TYR A 154 12.63 6.41 8.55
N ASP A 155 13.19 5.51 9.36
CA ASP A 155 14.11 4.51 8.83
C ASP A 155 13.36 3.46 7.98
N GLU A 156 12.17 3.04 8.41
CA GLU A 156 11.32 2.17 7.62
C GLU A 156 10.92 2.85 6.29
N MET A 157 10.62 4.15 6.29
CA MET A 157 10.31 4.91 5.08
C MET A 157 11.45 4.89 4.05
N LYS A 158 12.71 4.99 4.50
CA LYS A 158 13.88 4.91 3.61
C LYS A 158 13.96 3.55 2.92
N VAL A 159 13.73 2.46 3.66
CA VAL A 159 13.68 1.11 3.07
C VAL A 159 12.47 0.98 2.14
N SER A 160 11.32 1.54 2.54
CA SER A 160 10.07 1.57 1.77
C SER A 160 10.20 2.28 0.42
N ALA A 161 11.13 3.22 0.28
CA ALA A 161 11.40 3.92 -0.97
C ALA A 161 12.05 3.03 -2.03
N LEU A 162 12.64 1.89 -1.63
CA LEU A 162 13.25 0.89 -2.52
C LEU A 162 12.25 -0.20 -2.95
N LEU A 163 10.98 -0.04 -2.59
CA LEU A 163 9.88 -0.97 -2.86
C LEU A 163 8.87 -0.32 -3.81
N GLY A 164 8.64 -0.95 -4.95
CA GLY A 164 7.53 -0.64 -5.85
C GLY A 164 6.35 -1.59 -5.68
N CYS A 165 5.24 -1.30 -6.34
CA CYS A 165 4.16 -2.25 -6.51
C CYS A 165 3.67 -2.19 -7.95
N SER A 166 3.34 -3.34 -8.52
CA SER A 166 2.78 -3.41 -9.85
C SER A 166 1.45 -4.13 -9.83
N CYS A 167 0.53 -3.64 -10.66
CA CYS A 167 -0.75 -4.26 -10.88
C CYS A 167 -1.26 -3.95 -12.28
N TYR A 168 -2.11 -4.84 -12.79
CA TYR A 168 -2.95 -4.49 -13.91
C TYR A 168 -4.12 -3.61 -13.43
N THR A 169 -4.59 -2.72 -14.29
CA THR A 169 -5.73 -1.84 -14.01
C THR A 169 -6.59 -1.66 -15.25
N LEU A 170 -7.86 -1.30 -15.04
CA LEU A 170 -8.72 -0.81 -16.10
C LEU A 170 -8.42 0.65 -16.36
N THR A 171 -8.14 0.98 -17.62
CA THR A 171 -8.05 2.38 -18.05
C THR A 171 -9.46 2.94 -18.21
N LEU A 172 -9.76 4.06 -17.55
CA LEU A 172 -11.07 4.70 -17.65
C LEU A 172 -11.05 5.97 -18.51
N ASN A 173 -9.86 6.51 -18.76
CA ASN A 173 -9.58 7.71 -19.54
C ASN A 173 -8.08 7.73 -19.90
N LYS A 174 -7.66 8.75 -20.65
CA LYS A 174 -6.27 8.92 -21.12
C LYS A 174 -5.24 9.33 -20.05
N GLY A 175 -5.65 9.50 -18.78
CA GLY A 175 -4.75 9.83 -17.68
C GLY A 175 -4.34 11.31 -17.59
N ASP A 176 -5.12 12.22 -18.16
CA ASP A 176 -4.84 13.67 -18.06
C ASP A 176 -4.94 14.18 -16.60
N ARG A 177 -3.98 15.01 -16.18
CA ARG A 177 -3.91 15.53 -14.80
C ARG A 177 -5.14 16.35 -14.39
N TYR A 178 -5.86 16.94 -15.34
CA TYR A 178 -7.04 17.77 -15.13
C TYR A 178 -8.36 17.05 -15.43
N ASN A 179 -8.33 15.75 -15.77
CA ASN A 179 -9.52 14.95 -16.08
C ASN A 179 -10.51 14.85 -14.89
N LYS A 180 -10.04 14.99 -13.64
CA LYS A 180 -10.88 14.94 -12.41
C LYS A 180 -11.69 13.65 -12.25
N GLY A 181 -11.20 12.53 -12.78
CA GLY A 181 -11.86 11.23 -12.67
C GLY A 181 -13.06 11.05 -13.60
N ILE A 182 -13.19 11.89 -14.63
CA ILE A 182 -14.17 11.73 -15.69
C ILE A 182 -13.76 10.55 -16.57
N THR A 183 -14.68 9.61 -16.71
CA THR A 183 -14.52 8.42 -17.56
C THR A 183 -14.84 8.75 -19.01
N GLU A 184 -14.07 8.24 -19.96
CA GLU A 184 -14.36 8.36 -21.38
C GLU A 184 -15.35 7.24 -21.82
N GLU A 185 -16.27 7.55 -22.74
CA GLU A 185 -17.28 6.60 -23.23
C GLU A 185 -16.73 5.74 -24.38
N GLU A 186 -15.84 6.29 -25.21
CA GLU A 186 -15.19 5.56 -26.30
C GLU A 186 -13.89 4.89 -25.84
N ILE A 187 -14.02 3.68 -25.29
CA ILE A 187 -12.87 2.82 -24.91
C ILE A 187 -11.98 2.50 -26.12
N ASN A 188 -12.48 2.61 -27.36
CA ASN A 188 -11.73 2.28 -28.57
C ASN A 188 -10.56 3.23 -28.89
N GLN A 189 -10.39 4.32 -28.12
CA GLN A 189 -9.27 5.25 -28.29
C GLN A 189 -8.04 4.90 -27.45
N PHE A 190 -8.12 3.92 -26.54
CA PHE A 190 -7.01 3.52 -25.67
C PHE A 190 -7.11 2.04 -25.26
N THR A 191 -5.97 1.42 -24.92
CA THR A 191 -5.95 0.02 -24.47
C THR A 191 -6.76 -0.11 -23.17
N PRO A 192 -7.81 -0.96 -23.10
CA PRO A 192 -8.73 -1.02 -21.96
C PRO A 192 -8.10 -1.46 -20.64
N ASP A 193 -6.93 -2.10 -20.72
CA ASP A 193 -6.17 -2.65 -19.61
C ASP A 193 -4.73 -2.13 -19.69
N ALA A 194 -4.17 -1.73 -18.55
CA ALA A 194 -2.80 -1.24 -18.46
C ALA A 194 -2.06 -1.89 -17.29
N LEU A 195 -0.74 -1.97 -17.38
CA LEU A 195 0.15 -2.35 -16.28
C LEU A 195 0.70 -1.07 -15.64
N ILE A 196 0.51 -0.90 -14.34
CA ILE A 196 1.16 0.13 -13.52
C ILE A 196 2.37 -0.50 -12.82
N VAL A 197 3.47 0.23 -12.74
CA VAL A 197 4.73 -0.15 -12.06
C VAL A 197 5.18 0.98 -11.15
#